data_AF-A0A551Z8F8-F1
#
_entry.id   AF-A0A551Z8F8-F1
#
_cell.length_a   1.000
_cell.length_b   1.000
_cell.length_c   1.000
_cell.angle_alpha   90.00
_cell.angle_beta   90.00
_cell.angle_gamma   90.00
#
_symmetry.space_group_name_H-M   'P 1'
#
loop_
_entity.id
_entity.type
_entity.pdbx_description
1 polymer ?
#
loop_
_entity_poly.entity_id
_entity_poly.type
_entity_poly.pdbx_seq_one_letter_code
_entity_poly.pdbx_strand_id
1 'polypeptide(L)'
;KEGIYQEMRELGLSPGTQLFLKDVNITKEQGFGQFNLAGKWKKTYRGFRTKEPWYILTNFVDLETAIIAYQKRFDIEEMFRDFKSGGYSLEGSQLAPQYLSKLIIVIAIAYTSATLQGKKIKDMGIQKYVTRPEKRYKGQRRHSSFYVGQHLYHWLQLHQMFQKNIEELMQISRYRLKDYIKGQRAISLALSTF
;
A
#
# COMPACT_ATOMS: atom_id res chain seq x y z
N LYS A 1 -1.31 45.21 15.07
CA LYS A 1 -1.22 45.18 13.58
C LYS A 1 -2.38 44.31 13.11
N GLU A 2 -3.42 44.88 12.53
CA GLU A 2 -4.43 44.09 11.83
C GLU A 2 -3.73 43.41 10.65
N GLY A 3 -3.58 42.09 10.73
CA GLY A 3 -3.04 41.30 9.63
C GLY A 3 -4.03 41.31 8.47
N ILE A 4 -3.54 41.35 7.24
CA ILE A 4 -4.37 41.10 6.06
C ILE A 4 -4.78 39.62 6.11
N TYR A 5 -6.05 39.38 6.37
CA TYR A 5 -6.62 38.03 6.29
C TYR A 5 -6.98 37.73 4.85
N GLN A 6 -6.50 36.59 4.36
CA GLN A 6 -6.74 36.14 3.00
C GLN A 6 -7.21 34.69 3.03
N GLU A 7 -8.16 34.33 2.17
CA GLU A 7 -8.56 32.94 2.04
C GLU A 7 -7.47 32.11 1.33
N MET A 8 -7.29 30.86 1.73
CA MET A 8 -6.31 29.97 1.07
C MET A 8 -6.57 29.84 -0.43
N ARG A 9 -7.83 29.89 -0.87
CA ARG A 9 -8.23 29.80 -2.28
C ARG A 9 -7.73 30.98 -3.12
N GLU A 10 -7.46 32.11 -2.49
CA GLU A 10 -6.98 33.33 -3.14
C GLU A 10 -5.46 33.38 -3.25
N LEU A 11 -4.72 32.38 -2.75
CA LEU A 11 -3.26 32.30 -2.84
C LEU A 11 -2.72 32.03 -4.26
N GLY A 12 -3.57 32.12 -5.29
CA GLY A 12 -3.16 32.10 -6.69
C GLY A 12 -2.79 30.71 -7.23
N LEU A 13 -3.12 29.62 -6.53
CA LEU A 13 -2.92 28.28 -7.10
C LEU A 13 -3.85 28.07 -8.31
N SER A 14 -3.24 27.63 -9.40
CA SER A 14 -3.89 27.13 -10.61
C SER A 14 -3.26 25.81 -11.06
N PRO A 15 -3.95 24.98 -11.88
CA PRO A 15 -3.42 23.67 -12.29
C PRO A 15 -1.99 23.73 -12.85
N GLY A 16 -1.06 23.05 -12.18
CA GLY A 16 0.36 23.00 -12.53
C GLY A 16 1.25 23.93 -11.71
N THR A 17 0.67 24.73 -10.81
CA THR A 17 1.42 25.62 -9.91
C THR A 17 1.60 25.03 -8.52
N GLN A 18 2.54 25.61 -7.79
CA GLN A 18 2.88 25.25 -6.42
C GLN A 18 3.34 26.51 -5.69
N LEU A 19 3.19 26.53 -4.37
CA LEU A 19 3.64 27.64 -3.51
C LEU A 19 4.09 27.10 -2.16
N PHE A 20 4.93 27.88 -1.47
CA PHE A 20 5.37 27.59 -0.12
C PHE A 20 5.51 28.87 0.67
N LEU A 21 4.73 28.99 1.75
CA LEU A 21 4.80 30.12 2.66
C LEU A 21 5.35 29.64 3.99
N LYS A 22 6.29 30.40 4.56
CA LYS A 22 6.91 30.08 5.85
C LYS A 22 6.30 30.92 6.96
N ASP A 23 6.20 30.32 8.13
CA ASP A 23 5.82 30.99 9.38
C ASP A 23 4.53 31.83 9.28
N VAL A 24 3.51 31.28 8.60
CA VAL A 24 2.22 31.93 8.42
C VAL A 24 1.28 31.67 9.60
N ASN A 25 0.53 32.70 9.98
CA ASN A 25 -0.58 32.57 10.90
C ASN A 25 -1.80 32.03 10.15
N ILE A 26 -2.40 30.95 10.66
CA ILE A 26 -3.49 30.24 9.97
C ILE A 26 -4.87 30.65 10.47
N THR A 27 -4.99 31.02 11.74
CA THR A 27 -6.26 31.34 12.39
C THR A 27 -6.46 32.84 12.52
N LYS A 28 -7.72 33.29 12.47
CA LYS A 28 -8.11 34.68 12.73
C LYS A 28 -8.00 35.05 14.22
N GLU A 29 -8.28 34.08 15.07
CA GLU A 29 -8.13 34.18 16.53
C GLU A 29 -6.80 33.58 16.96
N GLN A 30 -6.44 33.76 18.22
CA GLN A 30 -5.21 33.21 18.80
C GLN A 30 -5.18 31.68 18.63
N GLY A 31 -4.34 31.21 17.72
CA GLY A 31 -4.21 29.80 17.37
C GLY A 31 -2.97 29.13 17.98
N PHE A 32 -2.56 28.03 17.34
CA PHE A 32 -1.44 27.19 17.78
C PHE A 32 -0.04 27.70 17.35
N GLY A 33 0.07 28.99 17.01
CA GLY A 33 1.30 29.60 16.50
C GLY A 33 1.40 29.60 14.97
N GLN A 34 2.63 29.81 14.48
CA GLN A 34 2.97 29.91 13.06
C GLN A 34 3.33 28.55 12.47
N PHE A 35 2.96 28.33 11.21
CA PHE A 35 3.25 27.10 10.48
C PHE A 35 3.74 27.41 9.07
N ASN A 36 4.39 26.43 8.43
CA ASN A 36 4.61 26.50 6.99
C ASN A 36 3.36 26.00 6.25
N LEU A 37 3.05 26.62 5.11
CA LEU A 37 1.96 26.23 4.24
C LEU A 37 2.52 25.82 2.88
N ALA A 38 2.35 24.54 2.53
CA ALA A 38 2.64 24.00 1.22
C ALA A 38 1.37 23.94 0.37
N GLY A 39 1.44 24.50 -0.84
CA GLY A 39 0.36 24.50 -1.81
C GLY A 39 0.77 23.80 -3.10
N LYS A 40 -0.08 22.92 -3.65
CA LYS A 40 0.15 22.28 -4.94
C LYS A 40 -1.14 21.99 -5.67
N TRP A 41 -1.26 22.45 -6.91
CA TRP A 41 -2.31 22.00 -7.82
C TRP A 41 -1.72 21.15 -8.93
N LYS A 42 -2.11 19.88 -9.00
CA LYS A 42 -1.63 18.99 -10.06
C LYS A 42 -2.09 19.49 -11.44
N LYS A 43 -1.17 19.51 -12.41
CA LYS A 43 -1.48 19.83 -13.80
C LYS A 43 -2.44 18.78 -14.38
N THR A 44 -3.39 19.23 -15.20
CA THR A 44 -4.24 18.34 -16.00
C THR A 44 -3.38 17.53 -16.98
N TYR A 45 -3.50 16.21 -16.96
CA TYR A 45 -2.74 15.33 -17.84
C TYR A 45 -3.60 14.17 -18.34
N ARG A 46 -3.58 13.91 -19.66
CA ARG A 46 -4.34 12.84 -20.33
C ARG A 46 -5.82 12.78 -19.91
N GLY A 47 -6.49 13.93 -19.85
CA GLY A 47 -7.89 14.04 -19.46
C GLY A 47 -8.15 13.90 -17.94
N PHE A 48 -7.12 13.60 -17.13
CA PHE A 48 -7.25 13.59 -15.68
C PHE A 48 -7.03 14.98 -15.11
N ARG A 49 -8.12 15.58 -14.59
CA ARG A 49 -8.13 16.91 -13.95
C ARG A 49 -8.40 16.75 -12.45
N THR A 50 -7.56 17.34 -11.61
CA THR A 50 -7.86 17.44 -10.17
C THR A 50 -8.80 18.61 -9.92
N LYS A 51 -9.86 18.37 -9.14
CA LYS A 51 -10.92 19.35 -8.87
C LYS A 51 -10.43 20.51 -8.00
N GLU A 52 -9.49 20.23 -7.10
CA GLU A 52 -8.99 21.17 -6.10
C GLU A 52 -7.47 21.04 -5.91
N PRO A 53 -6.79 22.11 -5.43
CA PRO A 53 -5.40 22.06 -4.99
C PRO A 53 -5.27 21.39 -3.62
N TRP A 54 -4.05 20.98 -3.30
CA TRP A 54 -3.67 20.66 -1.92
C TRP A 54 -3.16 21.91 -1.21
N TYR A 55 -3.66 22.13 0.00
CA TYR A 55 -3.11 23.05 1.00
C TYR A 55 -2.72 22.21 2.22
N ILE A 56 -1.44 22.24 2.57
CA ILE A 56 -0.85 21.36 3.58
C ILE A 56 -0.15 22.24 4.60
N LEU A 57 -0.66 22.23 5.83
CA LEU A 57 0.02 22.80 6.98
C LEU A 57 1.12 21.85 7.42
N THR A 58 2.33 22.37 7.60
CA THR A 58 3.49 21.53 7.83
C THR A 58 4.56 22.25 8.66
N ASN A 59 5.36 21.45 9.35
CA ASN A 59 6.61 21.85 9.99
C ASN A 59 7.84 21.50 9.13
N PHE A 60 7.66 20.92 7.94
CA PHE A 60 8.77 20.69 7.02
C PHE A 60 9.34 22.03 6.52
N VAL A 61 10.64 22.04 6.27
CA VAL A 61 11.39 23.25 5.89
C VAL A 61 11.27 23.62 4.41
N ASP A 62 10.83 22.66 3.58
CA ASP A 62 10.73 22.80 2.14
C ASP A 62 9.44 22.15 1.57
N LEU A 63 9.05 22.66 0.40
CA LEU A 63 7.85 22.27 -0.32
C LEU A 63 7.89 20.82 -0.80
N GLU A 64 9.03 20.37 -1.32
CA GLU A 64 9.13 19.08 -1.97
C GLU A 64 8.92 17.95 -0.95
N THR A 65 9.57 18.04 0.21
CA THR A 65 9.40 17.12 1.32
C THR A 65 7.95 17.08 1.81
N ALA A 66 7.31 18.24 1.97
CA ALA A 66 5.92 18.31 2.41
C ALA A 66 4.97 17.62 1.43
N ILE A 67 5.18 17.82 0.13
CA ILE A 67 4.39 17.18 -0.91
C ILE A 67 4.64 15.67 -0.98
N ILE A 68 5.90 15.23 -0.94
CA ILE A 68 6.26 13.79 -0.96
C ILE A 68 5.67 13.08 0.27
N ALA A 69 5.73 13.72 1.44
CA ALA A 69 5.13 13.18 2.66
C ALA A 69 3.60 13.06 2.52
N TYR A 70 2.93 14.12 2.05
CA TYR A 70 1.48 14.12 1.87
C TYR A 70 1.01 13.12 0.80
N GLN A 71 1.80 12.89 -0.25
CA GLN A 71 1.49 11.88 -1.27
C GLN A 71 1.34 10.47 -0.68
N LYS A 72 2.08 10.15 0.38
CA LYS A 72 2.01 8.86 1.07
C LYS A 72 0.78 8.72 1.98
N ARG A 73 -0.01 9.79 2.17
CA ARG A 73 -1.22 9.77 3.03
C ARG A 73 -2.19 8.65 2.63
N PHE A 74 -2.33 8.40 1.33
CA PHE A 74 -3.23 7.37 0.81
C PHE A 74 -2.73 5.94 1.02
N ASP A 75 -1.46 5.73 1.37
CA ASP A 75 -0.90 4.39 1.60
C ASP A 75 -1.58 3.68 2.79
N ILE A 76 -2.13 4.43 3.75
CA ILE A 76 -2.90 3.87 4.88
C ILE A 76 -4.24 3.26 4.44
N GLU A 77 -4.81 3.70 3.32
CA GLU A 77 -6.08 3.15 2.82
C GLU A 77 -5.93 1.71 2.34
N GLU A 78 -4.76 1.32 1.82
CA GLU A 78 -4.45 -0.07 1.50
C GLU A 78 -4.51 -0.94 2.75
N MET A 79 -3.88 -0.50 3.85
CA MET A 79 -3.94 -1.18 5.14
C MET A 79 -5.38 -1.30 5.66
N PHE A 80 -6.17 -0.23 5.60
CA PHE A 80 -7.57 -0.28 6.05
C PHE A 80 -8.41 -1.25 5.22
N ARG A 81 -8.19 -1.31 3.91
CA ARG A 81 -8.86 -2.30 3.04
C ARG A 81 -8.50 -3.72 3.45
N ASP A 82 -7.21 -3.98 3.66
CA ASP A 82 -6.68 -5.30 4.00
C ASP A 82 -7.13 -5.78 5.39
N PHE A 83 -7.34 -4.86 6.35
CA PHE A 83 -7.90 -5.19 7.66
C PHE A 83 -9.39 -5.58 7.57
N LYS A 84 -10.14 -4.91 6.69
CA LYS A 84 -11.57 -5.13 6.47
C LYS A 84 -11.79 -6.28 5.47
N SER A 85 -12.75 -6.15 4.58
CA SER A 85 -13.14 -7.17 3.60
C SER A 85 -12.07 -7.53 2.57
N GLY A 86 -10.99 -6.76 2.44
CA GLY A 86 -9.89 -7.06 1.51
C GLY A 86 -8.95 -8.16 1.99
N GLY A 87 -8.98 -8.52 3.28
CA GLY A 87 -8.12 -9.56 3.85
C GLY A 87 -8.73 -10.18 5.10
N TYR A 88 -8.50 -9.58 6.26
CA TYR A 88 -8.82 -10.20 7.56
C TYR A 88 -10.29 -10.12 8.00
N SER A 89 -11.14 -9.48 7.20
CA SER A 89 -12.59 -9.42 7.42
C SER A 89 -13.00 -8.87 8.78
N LEU A 90 -12.29 -7.84 9.29
CA LEU A 90 -12.53 -7.23 10.60
C LEU A 90 -14.00 -6.86 10.85
N GLU A 91 -14.68 -6.27 9.86
CA GLU A 91 -16.10 -5.87 9.95
C GLU A 91 -17.04 -7.08 10.07
N GLY A 92 -16.65 -8.24 9.53
CA GLY A 92 -17.40 -9.49 9.65
C GLY A 92 -17.32 -10.14 11.03
N SER A 93 -16.38 -9.71 11.89
CA SER A 93 -16.22 -10.27 13.24
C SER A 93 -17.35 -9.89 14.21
N GLN A 94 -18.03 -8.75 13.95
CA GLN A 94 -19.13 -8.21 14.77
C GLN A 94 -18.83 -8.17 16.29
N LEU A 95 -17.56 -8.03 16.67
CA LEU A 95 -17.11 -8.05 18.05
C LEU A 95 -17.50 -6.79 18.82
N ALA A 96 -17.79 -6.95 20.11
CA ALA A 96 -17.96 -5.82 21.02
C ALA A 96 -16.65 -4.99 21.14
N PRO A 97 -16.73 -3.67 21.43
CA PRO A 97 -15.57 -2.76 21.38
C PRO A 97 -14.33 -3.23 22.17
N GLN A 98 -14.53 -3.84 23.33
CA GLN A 98 -13.46 -4.35 24.18
C GLN A 98 -12.67 -5.54 23.59
N TYR A 99 -13.28 -6.29 22.67
CA TYR A 99 -12.63 -7.40 21.96
C TYR A 99 -12.07 -6.94 20.61
N LEU A 100 -12.70 -5.93 20.00
CA LEU A 100 -12.23 -5.33 18.76
C LEU A 100 -10.82 -4.75 18.89
N SER A 101 -10.51 -4.05 19.99
CA SER A 101 -9.17 -3.51 20.24
C SER A 101 -8.10 -4.60 20.28
N LYS A 102 -8.39 -5.73 20.95
CA LYS A 102 -7.49 -6.90 21.01
C LYS A 102 -7.31 -7.53 19.63
N LEU A 103 -8.39 -7.68 18.86
CA LEU A 103 -8.33 -8.22 17.50
C LEU A 103 -7.50 -7.31 16.57
N ILE A 104 -7.65 -5.99 16.67
CA ILE A 104 -6.87 -5.04 15.86
C ILE A 104 -5.36 -5.20 16.11
N ILE A 105 -4.94 -5.42 17.36
CA ILE A 105 -3.52 -5.67 17.68
C ILE A 105 -3.04 -6.96 16.99
N VAL A 106 -3.82 -8.04 17.09
CA VAL A 106 -3.49 -9.32 16.43
C VAL A 106 -3.41 -9.15 14.92
N ILE A 107 -4.37 -8.45 14.32
CA ILE A 107 -4.39 -8.13 12.89
C ILE A 107 -3.18 -7.30 12.49
N ALA A 108 -2.78 -6.30 13.28
CA ALA A 108 -1.61 -5.47 12.98
C ALA A 108 -0.31 -6.29 12.95
N ILE A 109 -0.15 -7.22 13.89
CA ILE A 109 0.99 -8.16 13.92
C ILE A 109 0.95 -9.08 12.71
N ALA A 110 -0.20 -9.70 12.43
CA ALA A 110 -0.38 -10.60 11.29
C ALA A 110 -0.14 -9.89 9.95
N TYR A 111 -0.66 -8.67 9.80
CA TYR A 111 -0.48 -7.83 8.61
C TYR A 111 0.99 -7.47 8.40
N THR A 112 1.70 -7.09 9.46
CA THR A 112 3.13 -6.77 9.41
C THR A 112 3.93 -8.00 8.98
N SER A 113 3.66 -9.15 9.61
CA SER A 113 4.30 -10.43 9.26
C SER A 113 4.07 -10.78 7.79
N ALA A 114 2.82 -10.81 7.34
CA ALA A 114 2.46 -11.11 5.95
C ALA A 114 3.11 -10.12 4.96
N THR A 115 3.14 -8.83 5.30
CA THR A 115 3.75 -7.80 4.45
C THR A 115 5.25 -8.00 4.31
N LEU A 116 5.97 -8.28 5.41
CA LEU A 116 7.39 -8.58 5.38
C LEU A 116 7.69 -9.84 4.57
N GLN A 117 6.88 -10.88 4.75
CA GLN A 117 7.05 -12.14 4.04
C GLN A 117 6.80 -11.99 2.55
N GLY A 118 5.71 -11.34 2.15
CA GLY A 118 5.45 -11.07 0.74
C GLY A 118 6.47 -10.11 0.12
N LYS A 119 7.05 -9.18 0.90
CA LYS A 119 8.19 -8.37 0.43
C LYS A 119 9.40 -9.26 0.11
N LYS A 120 9.81 -10.18 0.99
CA LYS A 120 10.90 -11.14 0.72
C LYS A 120 10.65 -11.94 -0.55
N ILE A 121 9.44 -12.49 -0.72
CA ILE A 121 9.03 -13.25 -1.92
C ILE A 121 9.12 -12.42 -3.21
N LYS A 122 8.76 -11.13 -3.13
CA LYS A 122 8.87 -10.20 -4.27
C LYS A 122 10.32 -9.89 -4.59
N ASP A 123 11.14 -9.64 -3.56
CA ASP A 123 12.57 -9.37 -3.70
C ASP A 123 13.31 -10.59 -4.29
N MET A 124 12.85 -11.82 -4.00
CA MET A 124 13.32 -13.07 -4.63
C MET A 124 12.82 -13.30 -6.07
N GLY A 125 11.89 -12.50 -6.59
CA GLY A 125 11.35 -12.62 -7.95
C GLY A 125 10.43 -13.82 -8.19
N ILE A 126 9.97 -14.51 -7.14
CA ILE A 126 9.12 -15.71 -7.25
C ILE A 126 7.62 -15.46 -7.08
N GLN A 127 7.20 -14.19 -6.94
CA GLN A 127 5.79 -13.78 -6.79
C GLN A 127 4.82 -14.47 -7.78
N LYS A 128 5.26 -14.68 -9.04
CA LYS A 128 4.43 -15.27 -10.10
C LYS A 128 4.00 -16.73 -9.84
N TYR A 129 4.70 -17.43 -8.94
CA TYR A 129 4.35 -18.78 -8.51
C TYR A 129 3.34 -18.77 -7.36
N VAL A 130 3.48 -17.79 -6.46
CA VAL A 130 2.62 -17.64 -5.28
C VAL A 130 1.25 -17.06 -5.63
N THR A 131 1.24 -16.06 -6.51
CA THR A 131 0.02 -15.34 -6.92
C THR A 131 -0.14 -15.42 -8.43
N ARG A 132 -1.32 -15.87 -8.89
CA ARG A 132 -1.61 -16.00 -10.32
C ARG A 132 -1.66 -14.61 -10.96
N PRO A 133 -0.96 -14.38 -12.08
CA PRO A 133 -1.15 -13.17 -12.87
C PRO A 133 -2.54 -13.19 -13.54
N GLU A 134 -3.45 -12.30 -13.13
CA GLU A 134 -4.81 -12.23 -13.69
C GLU A 134 -4.90 -11.51 -15.05
N LYS A 135 -4.00 -10.57 -15.34
CA LYS A 135 -4.00 -9.78 -16.59
C LYS A 135 -2.60 -9.72 -17.22
N ARG A 136 -2.55 -9.70 -18.57
CA ARG A 136 -1.29 -9.62 -19.37
C ARG A 136 -0.55 -8.27 -19.28
N TYR A 137 -1.11 -7.25 -18.63
CA TYR A 137 -0.55 -5.89 -18.65
C TYR A 137 0.77 -5.76 -17.86
N LYS A 138 1.71 -5.00 -18.42
CA LYS A 138 3.12 -4.92 -17.99
C LYS A 138 3.47 -3.72 -17.07
N GLY A 139 2.50 -2.88 -16.67
CA GLY A 139 2.82 -1.55 -16.11
C GLY A 139 2.57 -1.31 -14.61
N GLN A 140 1.78 -2.12 -13.91
CA GLN A 140 1.43 -1.86 -12.50
C GLN A 140 1.77 -3.02 -11.58
N ARG A 141 2.12 -2.69 -10.32
CA ARG A 141 2.34 -3.67 -9.23
C ARG A 141 1.08 -4.54 -9.10
N ARG A 142 1.26 -5.85 -9.32
CA ARG A 142 0.16 -6.80 -9.53
C ARG A 142 -0.62 -7.13 -8.26
N HIS A 143 0.09 -7.19 -7.13
CA HIS A 143 -0.48 -7.46 -5.80
C HIS A 143 0.37 -6.75 -4.73
N SER A 144 -0.27 -6.31 -3.64
CA SER A 144 0.40 -5.75 -2.47
C SER A 144 1.34 -6.80 -1.85
N SER A 145 2.35 -6.36 -1.10
CA SER A 145 3.22 -7.31 -0.40
C SER A 145 2.44 -8.12 0.64
N PHE A 146 1.45 -7.50 1.30
CA PHE A 146 0.49 -8.18 2.16
C PHE A 146 -0.19 -9.36 1.44
N TYR A 147 -0.80 -9.10 0.27
CA TYR A 147 -1.50 -10.12 -0.51
C TYR A 147 -0.57 -11.28 -0.89
N VAL A 148 0.63 -10.98 -1.38
CA VAL A 148 1.62 -12.03 -1.72
C VAL A 148 1.98 -12.87 -0.49
N GLY A 149 2.15 -12.24 0.68
CA GLY A 149 2.45 -12.95 1.93
C GLY A 149 1.31 -13.82 2.42
N GLN A 150 0.06 -13.34 2.35
CA GLN A 150 -1.11 -14.15 2.68
C GLN A 150 -1.24 -15.38 1.75
N HIS A 151 -1.04 -15.17 0.44
CA HIS A 151 -1.14 -16.26 -0.54
C HIS A 151 0.04 -17.24 -0.49
N LEU A 152 1.19 -16.83 0.06
CA LEU A 152 2.34 -17.72 0.27
C LEU A 152 1.97 -18.95 1.10
N TYR A 153 1.31 -18.73 2.25
CA TYR A 153 0.92 -19.82 3.15
C TYR A 153 -0.05 -20.80 2.48
N HIS A 154 -1.08 -20.27 1.81
CA HIS A 154 -2.04 -21.08 1.06
C HIS A 154 -1.36 -21.91 -0.04
N TRP A 155 -0.45 -21.29 -0.79
CA TRP A 155 0.26 -21.96 -1.88
C TRP A 155 1.15 -23.10 -1.38
N LEU A 156 1.91 -22.87 -0.30
CA LEU A 156 2.77 -23.91 0.31
C LEU A 156 1.94 -25.03 0.93
N GLN A 157 0.85 -24.70 1.62
CA GLN A 157 -0.04 -25.69 2.22
C GLN A 157 -0.68 -26.59 1.15
N LEU A 158 -1.17 -26.02 0.04
CA LEU A 158 -1.72 -26.80 -1.07
C LEU A 158 -0.67 -27.72 -1.70
N HIS A 159 0.57 -27.25 -1.87
CA HIS A 159 1.66 -28.10 -2.37
C HIS A 159 1.91 -29.29 -1.44
N GLN A 160 1.98 -29.05 -0.13
CA GLN A 160 2.17 -30.11 0.86
C GLN A 160 1.02 -31.11 0.88
N MET A 161 -0.23 -30.64 0.82
CA MET A 161 -1.42 -31.51 0.83
C MET A 161 -1.52 -32.41 -0.40
N PHE A 162 -1.06 -31.94 -1.57
CA PHE A 162 -1.20 -32.65 -2.84
C PHE A 162 0.13 -33.15 -3.40
N GLN A 163 1.16 -33.33 -2.56
CA GLN A 163 2.50 -33.69 -3.00
C GLN A 163 2.49 -34.96 -3.88
N LYS A 164 1.83 -36.03 -3.43
CA LYS A 164 1.74 -37.30 -4.17
C LYS A 164 1.09 -37.12 -5.55
N ASN A 165 -0.03 -36.40 -5.61
CA ASN A 165 -0.73 -36.14 -6.87
C ASN A 165 0.13 -35.30 -7.82
N ILE A 166 0.94 -34.37 -7.29
CA ILE A 166 1.88 -33.57 -8.09
C ILE A 166 2.99 -34.47 -8.65
N GLU A 167 3.53 -35.38 -7.86
CA GLU A 167 4.55 -36.35 -8.30
C GLU A 167 4.02 -37.26 -9.41
N GLU A 168 2.82 -37.81 -9.25
CA GLU A 168 2.14 -38.62 -10.28
C GLU A 168 1.88 -37.78 -11.55
N LEU A 169 1.41 -36.55 -11.41
CA LEU A 169 1.20 -35.63 -12.53
C LEU A 169 2.51 -35.34 -13.27
N MET A 170 3.63 -35.17 -12.55
CA MET A 170 4.95 -34.96 -13.13
C MET A 170 5.44 -36.19 -13.93
N GLN A 171 5.10 -37.40 -13.48
CA GLN A 171 5.42 -38.63 -14.20
C GLN A 171 4.64 -38.79 -15.51
N ILE A 172 3.36 -38.37 -15.53
CA ILE A 172 2.49 -38.44 -16.70
C ILE A 172 2.82 -37.32 -17.69
N SER A 173 3.04 -36.09 -17.21
CA SER A 173 3.21 -34.88 -18.04
C SER A 173 4.66 -34.46 -18.19
N ARG A 174 5.55 -35.42 -18.50
CA ARG A 174 7.00 -35.20 -18.62
C ARG A 174 7.40 -34.09 -19.59
N TYR A 175 6.58 -33.81 -20.61
CA TYR A 175 6.82 -32.71 -21.55
C TYR A 175 6.85 -31.31 -20.87
N ARG A 176 6.29 -31.16 -19.66
CA ARG A 176 6.37 -29.92 -18.85
C ARG A 176 7.38 -29.99 -17.71
N LEU A 177 8.26 -30.99 -17.66
CA LEU A 177 9.22 -31.21 -16.58
C LEU A 177 10.05 -29.96 -16.25
N LYS A 178 10.47 -29.21 -17.27
CA LYS A 178 11.22 -27.95 -17.09
C LYS A 178 10.45 -26.93 -16.25
N ASP A 179 9.13 -26.85 -16.39
CA ASP A 179 8.32 -25.89 -15.63
C ASP A 179 8.01 -26.38 -14.22
N TYR A 180 7.84 -27.70 -14.03
CA TYR A 180 7.74 -28.32 -12.70
C TYR A 180 9.01 -28.08 -11.87
N ILE A 181 10.20 -28.27 -12.46
CA ILE A 181 11.49 -28.00 -11.78
C ILE A 181 11.59 -26.55 -11.33
N LYS A 182 11.17 -25.59 -12.18
CA LYS A 182 11.15 -24.17 -11.79
C LYS A 182 10.19 -23.91 -10.63
N GLY A 183 9.03 -24.56 -10.63
CA GLY A 183 8.05 -24.48 -9.54
C GLY A 183 8.60 -25.04 -8.23
N GLN A 184 9.22 -26.22 -8.27
CA GLN A 184 9.87 -26.84 -7.10
C GLN A 184 11.01 -25.98 -6.55
N ARG A 185 11.81 -25.38 -7.43
CA ARG A 185 12.83 -24.40 -7.02
C ARG A 185 12.21 -23.18 -6.34
N ALA A 186 11.09 -22.67 -6.86
CA ALA A 186 10.38 -21.56 -6.25
C ALA A 186 9.82 -21.92 -4.86
N ILE A 187 9.35 -23.16 -4.67
CA ILE A 187 8.89 -23.68 -3.37
C ILE A 187 10.06 -23.76 -2.39
N SER A 188 11.19 -24.32 -2.82
CA SER A 188 12.42 -24.38 -1.99
C SER A 188 12.88 -22.99 -1.55
N LEU A 189 12.89 -22.01 -2.48
CA LEU A 189 13.19 -20.61 -2.15
C LEU A 189 12.18 -20.02 -1.17
N ALA A 190 10.89 -20.26 -1.37
CA ALA A 190 9.84 -19.82 -0.46
C ALA A 190 10.00 -20.40 0.96
N LEU A 191 10.30 -21.70 1.07
CA LEU A 191 10.50 -22.37 2.36
C LEU A 191 11.72 -21.83 3.11
N SER A 192 12.77 -21.37 2.40
CA SER A 192 13.94 -20.72 3.02
C SER A 192 13.64 -19.35 3.66
N THR A 193 12.42 -18.83 3.54
CA THR A 193 12.03 -17.53 4.13
C THR A 193 11.55 -17.63 5.59
N PHE A 194 11.24 -18.85 6.05
CA PHE A 194 10.80 -19.16 7.41
C PHE A 194 11.99 -19.55 8.29
#